data_AF-E1ZTU9-F1
#
_entry.id   AF-E1ZTU9-F1
#
_cell.length_a   1.000
_cell.length_b   1.000
_cell.length_c   1.000
_cell.angle_alpha   90.00
_cell.angle_beta   90.00
_cell.angle_gamma   90.00
#
_symmetry.space_group_name_H-M   'P 1'
#
loop_
_entity.id
_entity.type
_entity.pdbx_description
1 polymer ?
#
loop_
_entity_poly.entity_id
_entity_poly.type
_entity_poly.pdbx_seq_one_letter_code
_entity_poly.pdbx_strand_id
1 'polypeptide(L)'
;MLRLEQYTGITEEWILTNPNFTAHPFHIHVYPFQVKYVKSKLNKVYPDVVETPAEKENFKSLTSDTYKDDGDTYSHWRDTIIIPAYGEVKIWIRFDTLPKKYDLNGKTVFHCHFLPHEDTGMITSWRLHDGK
;
A
#
# COMPACT_ATOMS: atom_id res chain seq x y z
N MET A 1 4.99 9.72 10.28
CA MET A 1 4.02 9.84 11.38
C MET A 1 2.73 9.22 10.91
N LEU A 2 2.22 8.18 11.59
CA LEU A 2 0.95 7.55 11.23
C LEU A 2 -0.19 8.49 11.64
N ARG A 3 -1.00 8.91 10.67
CA ARG A 3 -2.21 9.70 10.92
C ARG A 3 -3.36 8.72 11.15
N LEU A 4 -3.88 8.69 12.37
CA LEU A 4 -4.97 7.79 12.78
C LEU A 4 -6.36 8.45 12.69
N GLU A 5 -6.41 9.70 12.24
CA GLU A 5 -7.62 10.53 12.20
C GLU A 5 -7.66 11.27 10.87
N GLN A 6 -8.77 11.13 10.14
CA GLN A 6 -8.91 11.63 8.78
C GLN A 6 -10.30 12.22 8.55
N TYR A 7 -10.46 13.06 7.54
CA TYR A 7 -11.74 13.71 7.22
C TYR A 7 -12.25 13.31 5.83
N THR A 8 -13.57 13.19 5.67
CA THR A 8 -14.19 13.08 4.35
C THR A 8 -14.07 14.41 3.59
N GLY A 9 -14.28 14.36 2.28
CA GLY A 9 -14.16 15.51 1.37
C GLY A 9 -12.71 15.89 1.00
N ILE A 10 -11.70 15.19 1.50
CA ILE A 10 -10.30 15.51 1.20
C ILE A 10 -9.57 14.42 0.43
N THR A 11 -8.48 14.79 -0.23
CA THR A 11 -7.56 13.89 -0.91
C THR A 11 -6.21 13.91 -0.22
N GLU A 12 -5.59 12.75 -0.06
CA GLU A 12 -4.26 12.62 0.53
C GLU A 12 -3.29 11.85 -0.38
N GLU A 13 -2.00 12.17 -0.25
CA GLU A 13 -0.90 11.41 -0.82
C GLU A 13 -0.19 10.67 0.32
N TRP A 14 -0.18 9.34 0.27
CA TRP A 14 0.50 8.52 1.27
C TRP A 14 1.75 7.89 0.69
N ILE A 15 2.78 7.80 1.52
CA ILE A 15 4.02 7.10 1.22
C ILE A 15 4.11 5.92 2.18
N LEU A 16 3.89 4.73 1.63
CA LEU A 16 3.98 3.46 2.36
C LEU A 16 5.41 2.94 2.22
N THR A 17 6.08 2.66 3.33
CA THR A 17 7.46 2.18 3.32
C THR A 17 7.56 0.83 3.99
N ASN A 18 8.39 -0.04 3.43
CA ASN A 18 8.73 -1.33 4.01
C ASN A 18 10.24 -1.38 4.25
N PRO A 19 10.70 -1.27 5.51
CA PRO A 19 12.11 -1.36 5.84
C PRO A 19 12.62 -2.81 5.95
N ASN A 20 11.76 -3.81 5.74
CA ASN A 20 12.06 -5.23 5.95
C ASN A 20 12.31 -5.97 4.64
N PHE A 21 12.87 -7.18 4.74
CA PHE A 21 13.14 -8.08 3.61
C PHE A 21 11.87 -8.76 3.06
N THR A 22 10.83 -8.90 3.86
CA THR A 22 9.57 -9.55 3.45
C THR A 22 8.66 -8.54 2.76
N ALA A 23 8.09 -8.85 1.60
CA ALA A 23 7.08 -8.03 0.96
C ALA A 23 5.73 -8.15 1.70
N HIS A 24 4.95 -7.06 1.73
CA HIS A 24 3.67 -7.03 2.44
C HIS A 24 2.54 -6.53 1.52
N PRO A 25 1.43 -7.27 1.36
CA PRO A 25 0.23 -6.76 0.70
C PRO A 25 -0.46 -5.77 1.63
N PHE A 26 -0.36 -4.47 1.37
CA PHE A 26 -1.10 -3.45 2.11
C PHE A 26 -2.53 -3.39 1.59
N HIS A 27 -3.50 -3.54 2.48
CA HIS A 27 -4.93 -3.39 2.19
C HIS A 27 -5.54 -2.29 3.07
N ILE A 28 -6.44 -1.49 2.50
CA ILE A 28 -7.22 -0.46 3.21
C ILE A 28 -8.71 -0.64 2.94
N HIS A 29 -9.50 -0.58 4.00
CA HIS A 29 -10.95 -0.67 3.90
C HIS A 29 -11.57 0.64 3.39
N VAL A 30 -12.79 0.52 2.84
CA VAL A 30 -13.72 1.60 2.48
C VAL A 30 -13.38 2.38 1.22
N TYR A 31 -12.20 2.97 1.12
CA TYR A 31 -11.82 3.84 -0.01
C TYR A 31 -10.70 3.22 -0.83
N PRO A 32 -10.88 3.09 -2.16
CA PRO A 32 -9.77 2.71 -3.03
C PRO A 32 -8.79 3.87 -3.18
N PHE A 33 -7.61 3.53 -3.70
CA PHE A 33 -6.53 4.44 -4.03
C PHE A 33 -6.01 4.22 -5.44
N GLN A 34 -5.32 5.22 -5.98
CA GLN A 34 -4.50 5.08 -7.18
C GLN A 34 -3.03 4.99 -6.80
N VAL A 35 -2.26 4.15 -7.52
CA VAL A 35 -0.83 3.97 -7.29
C VAL A 35 -0.06 4.92 -8.20
N LYS A 36 0.75 5.80 -7.61
CA LYS A 36 1.59 6.74 -8.37
C LYS A 36 2.93 6.14 -8.78
N TYR A 37 3.57 5.41 -7.88
CA TYR A 37 4.76 4.61 -8.16
C TYR A 37 4.97 3.55 -7.10
N VAL A 38 5.81 2.57 -7.45
CA VAL A 38 6.36 1.55 -6.56
C VAL A 38 7.87 1.46 -6.82
N LYS A 39 8.68 1.38 -5.78
CA LYS A 39 10.14 1.28 -5.85
C LYS A 39 10.66 0.29 -4.82
N SER A 40 11.81 -0.34 -5.09
CA SER A 40 12.51 -1.18 -4.12
C SER A 40 14.00 -0.86 -4.10
N LYS A 41 14.61 -0.93 -2.91
CA LYS A 41 16.06 -0.85 -2.73
C LYS A 41 16.70 -2.23 -2.53
N LEU A 42 15.96 -3.33 -2.68
CA LEU A 42 16.45 -4.69 -2.37
C LEU A 42 17.77 -4.99 -3.08
N ASN A 43 17.89 -4.74 -4.39
CA ASN A 43 19.14 -4.94 -5.15
C ASN A 43 20.32 -4.08 -4.67
N LYS A 44 20.06 -2.93 -4.03
CA LYS A 44 21.10 -2.07 -3.46
C LYS A 44 21.54 -2.54 -2.07
N VAL A 45 20.62 -3.12 -1.30
CA VAL A 45 20.88 -3.62 0.06
C VAL A 45 21.48 -5.01 0.03
N TYR A 46 21.06 -5.84 -0.92
CA TYR A 46 21.49 -7.22 -1.11
C TYR A 46 21.86 -7.48 -2.58
N PRO A 47 23.06 -7.06 -3.02
CA PRO A 47 23.50 -7.23 -4.40
C PRO A 47 23.67 -8.71 -4.80
N ASP A 48 23.92 -9.58 -3.83
CA ASP A 48 24.23 -11.00 -4.04
C ASP A 48 23.05 -11.95 -3.82
N VAL A 49 21.87 -11.47 -3.38
CA VAL A 49 20.67 -12.32 -3.17
C VAL A 49 20.01 -12.71 -4.50
N VAL A 50 20.47 -12.13 -5.60
CA VAL A 50 20.00 -12.44 -6.95
C VAL A 50 21.15 -13.05 -7.75
N GLU A 51 21.47 -14.30 -7.44
CA GLU A 51 22.68 -14.99 -7.94
C GLU A 51 22.51 -15.42 -9.40
N THR A 52 21.33 -15.88 -9.79
CA THR A 52 21.11 -16.41 -11.14
C THR A 52 20.36 -15.44 -12.07
N PRO A 53 20.60 -15.50 -13.40
CA PRO A 53 19.79 -14.76 -14.38
C PRO A 53 18.29 -15.05 -14.29
N ALA A 54 17.90 -16.27 -13.92
CA ALA A 54 16.51 -16.67 -13.72
C ALA A 54 15.89 -16.03 -12.47
N GLU A 55 16.64 -15.93 -11.36
CA GLU A 55 16.20 -15.19 -10.18
C GLU A 55 16.13 -13.69 -10.46
N LYS A 56 17.03 -13.12 -11.27
CA LYS A 56 16.93 -11.73 -11.72
C LYS A 56 15.66 -11.44 -12.51
N GLU A 57 15.16 -12.42 -13.27
CA GLU A 57 13.88 -12.31 -13.96
C GLU A 57 12.69 -12.46 -12.99
N ASN A 58 12.74 -13.43 -12.08
CA ASN A 58 11.67 -13.70 -11.11
C ASN A 58 11.52 -12.59 -10.05
N PHE A 59 12.63 -11.93 -9.66
CA PHE A 59 12.63 -10.79 -8.73
C PHE A 59 12.62 -9.43 -9.44
N LYS A 60 12.56 -9.39 -10.78
CA LYS A 60 12.55 -8.14 -11.55
C LYS A 60 11.35 -7.25 -11.21
N SER A 61 10.20 -7.85 -10.95
CA SER A 61 9.01 -7.12 -10.50
C SER A 61 9.28 -6.45 -9.15
N LEU A 62 9.78 -7.20 -8.17
CA LEU A 62 10.05 -6.76 -6.80
C LEU A 62 11.22 -5.77 -6.65
N THR A 63 12.09 -5.66 -7.65
CA THR A 63 13.36 -4.93 -7.55
C THR A 63 13.52 -3.79 -8.54
N SER A 64 12.65 -3.68 -9.54
CA SER A 64 12.71 -2.57 -10.50
C SER A 64 12.07 -1.31 -9.93
N ASP A 65 12.66 -0.14 -10.23
CA ASP A 65 12.08 1.19 -9.99
C ASP A 65 10.75 1.43 -10.76
N THR A 66 10.23 0.38 -11.40
CA THR A 66 9.02 0.30 -12.22
C THR A 66 8.36 -1.06 -11.98
N TYR A 67 8.09 -1.42 -10.71
CA TYR A 67 7.20 -2.55 -10.41
C TYR A 67 5.91 -2.35 -11.22
N LYS A 68 5.69 -3.24 -12.19
CA LYS A 68 4.46 -3.34 -12.95
C LYS A 68 3.59 -4.33 -12.22
N ASP A 69 2.68 -3.82 -11.41
CA ASP A 69 1.54 -4.63 -10.98
C ASP A 69 0.82 -5.09 -12.26
N ASP A 70 0.58 -6.40 -12.39
CA ASP A 70 -0.32 -7.08 -13.34
C ASP A 70 -0.39 -6.62 -14.82
N GLY A 71 0.59 -5.85 -15.31
CA GLY A 71 0.63 -5.34 -16.68
C GLY A 71 -0.30 -4.15 -16.95
N ASP A 72 -1.00 -3.64 -15.93
CA ASP A 72 -1.99 -2.58 -16.12
C ASP A 72 -1.65 -1.27 -15.41
N THR A 73 -1.88 -0.20 -16.14
CA THR A 73 -1.44 1.17 -15.91
C THR A 73 -1.74 1.69 -14.50
N TYR A 74 -0.84 2.53 -13.96
CA TYR A 74 -0.95 3.30 -12.70
C TYR A 74 -2.27 4.09 -12.50
N SER A 75 -3.20 4.04 -13.45
CA SER A 75 -4.51 4.70 -13.41
C SER A 75 -5.63 3.87 -12.79
N HIS A 76 -5.40 2.61 -12.38
CA HIS A 76 -6.44 1.78 -11.76
C HIS A 76 -6.66 2.11 -10.29
N TRP A 77 -7.93 2.10 -9.89
CA TRP A 77 -8.34 2.14 -8.49
C TRP A 77 -8.16 0.76 -7.87
N ARG A 78 -7.47 0.70 -6.73
CA ARG A 78 -7.14 -0.52 -5.98
C ARG A 78 -7.40 -0.29 -4.50
N ASP A 79 -7.67 -1.34 -3.75
CA ASP A 79 -7.69 -1.31 -2.29
C ASP A 79 -6.51 -2.06 -1.67
N THR A 80 -5.76 -2.80 -2.50
CA THR A 80 -4.65 -3.66 -2.11
C THR A 80 -3.46 -3.47 -3.04
N ILE A 81 -2.25 -3.37 -2.48
CA ILE A 81 -1.01 -3.26 -3.24
C ILE A 81 0.16 -3.92 -2.51
N ILE A 82 1.08 -4.55 -3.26
CA ILE A 82 2.33 -5.07 -2.71
C ILE A 82 3.28 -3.92 -2.38
N ILE A 83 3.71 -3.82 -1.13
CA ILE A 83 4.88 -3.02 -0.74
C ILE A 83 6.11 -3.94 -0.79
N PRO A 84 7.02 -3.76 -1.76
CA PRO A 84 8.15 -4.66 -1.92
C PRO A 84 9.14 -4.54 -0.76
N ALA A 85 10.04 -5.52 -0.65
CA ALA A 85 11.14 -5.52 0.31
C ALA A 85 12.01 -4.26 0.15
N TYR A 86 12.39 -3.63 1.26
CA TYR A 86 13.15 -2.37 1.28
C TYR A 86 12.56 -1.30 0.35
N GLY A 87 11.24 -1.31 0.23
CA GLY A 87 10.50 -0.62 -0.81
C GLY A 87 9.64 0.53 -0.32
N GLU A 88 9.14 1.26 -1.29
CA GLU A 88 8.23 2.36 -1.10
C GLU A 88 7.14 2.35 -2.17
N VAL A 89 5.89 2.54 -1.75
CA VAL A 89 4.74 2.77 -2.62
C VAL A 89 4.17 4.14 -2.32
N LYS A 90 3.94 4.93 -3.38
CA LYS A 90 3.21 6.19 -3.25
C LYS A 90 1.81 6.03 -3.82
N ILE A 91 0.80 6.38 -3.02
CA ILE A 91 -0.60 6.27 -3.39
C ILE A 91 -1.34 7.60 -3.22
N TRP A 92 -2.42 7.76 -3.97
CA TRP A 92 -3.40 8.83 -3.80
C TRP A 92 -4.74 8.24 -3.38
N ILE A 93 -5.28 8.73 -2.27
CA ILE A 93 -6.59 8.32 -1.73
C ILE A 93 -7.50 9.54 -1.72
N ARG A 94 -8.74 9.36 -2.17
CA ARG A 94 -9.79 10.37 -2.04
C ARG A 94 -10.84 9.87 -1.04
N PHE A 95 -10.93 10.54 0.11
CA PHE A 95 -11.91 10.23 1.15
C PHE A 95 -13.23 10.93 0.82
N ASP A 96 -13.92 10.46 -0.22
CA ASP A 96 -15.15 11.12 -0.68
C ASP A 96 -16.28 11.11 0.35
N THR A 97 -17.10 12.17 0.32
CA THR A 97 -18.38 12.19 1.03
C THR A 97 -19.34 11.20 0.36
N LEU A 98 -19.41 10.00 0.92
CA LEU A 98 -20.36 8.99 0.45
C LEU A 98 -21.79 9.35 0.92
N PRO A 99 -22.83 8.85 0.22
CA PRO A 99 -24.22 9.15 0.59
C PRO A 99 -24.45 8.85 2.07
N LYS A 100 -25.16 9.74 2.78
CA LYS A 100 -25.43 9.62 4.24
C LYS A 100 -25.98 8.25 4.68
N LYS A 101 -26.60 7.50 3.76
CA LYS A 101 -27.03 6.11 3.97
C LYS A 101 -25.90 5.19 4.46
N TYR A 102 -24.66 5.47 4.09
CA TYR A 102 -23.50 4.65 4.44
C TYR A 102 -22.69 5.17 5.64
N ASP A 103 -23.13 6.26 6.31
CA ASP A 103 -22.46 6.95 7.43
C ASP A 103 -21.14 6.30 7.88
N LEU A 104 -20.06 6.62 7.17
CA LEU A 104 -18.75 6.01 7.38
C LEU A 104 -17.95 6.75 8.46
N ASN A 105 -18.61 7.63 9.22
CA ASN A 105 -18.03 8.25 10.40
C ASN A 105 -17.76 7.18 11.44
N GLY A 106 -16.53 6.69 11.46
CA GLY A 106 -16.30 5.43 12.13
C GLY A 106 -14.85 5.01 12.11
N LYS A 107 -14.62 3.95 12.88
CA LYS A 107 -13.35 3.25 12.85
C LYS A 107 -13.33 2.33 11.65
N THR A 108 -12.25 2.36 10.90
CA THR A 108 -11.94 1.41 9.86
C THR A 108 -10.48 0.97 10.01
N VAL A 109 -9.99 0.10 9.13
CA VAL A 109 -8.66 -0.49 9.24
C VAL A 109 -7.87 -0.35 7.96
N PHE A 110 -6.55 -0.40 8.12
CA PHE A 110 -5.67 -0.91 7.09
C PHE A 110 -4.75 -1.95 7.72
N HIS A 111 -4.30 -2.91 6.93
CA HIS A 111 -3.51 -4.04 7.43
C HIS A 111 -2.68 -4.68 6.32
N CYS A 112 -1.78 -5.55 6.76
CA CYS A 112 -1.18 -6.53 5.88
C CYS A 112 -2.21 -7.62 5.55
N HIS A 113 -2.49 -7.85 4.28
CA HIS A 113 -3.43 -8.88 3.82
C HIS A 113 -2.81 -10.30 3.75
N PHE A 114 -1.69 -10.50 4.45
CA PHE A 114 -1.14 -11.82 4.73
C PHE A 114 -1.66 -12.23 6.11
N LEU A 115 -2.66 -13.12 6.14
CA LEU A 115 -3.47 -13.39 7.34
C LEU A 115 -2.64 -13.65 8.61
N PRO A 116 -1.56 -14.45 8.59
CA PRO A 116 -0.74 -14.62 9.79
C PRO A 116 -0.12 -13.33 10.32
N HIS A 117 0.22 -12.36 9.46
CA HIS A 117 0.71 -11.06 9.89
C HIS A 117 -0.44 -10.18 10.43
N GLU A 118 -1.61 -10.21 9.79
CA GLU A 118 -2.81 -9.52 10.27
C GLU A 118 -3.18 -9.97 11.68
N ASP A 119 -3.39 -11.28 11.87
CA ASP A 119 -3.83 -11.91 13.12
C ASP A 119 -2.82 -11.71 14.26
N THR A 120 -1.54 -11.46 13.93
CA THR A 120 -0.47 -11.21 14.91
C THR A 120 -0.18 -9.73 15.15
N GLY A 121 -0.99 -8.82 14.59
CA GLY A 121 -0.99 -7.40 14.95
C GLY A 121 -0.51 -6.46 13.86
N MET A 122 -0.28 -6.92 12.62
CA MET A 122 -0.01 -6.05 11.47
C MET A 122 -1.31 -5.48 10.88
N ILE A 123 -2.15 -4.96 11.77
CA ILE A 123 -3.43 -4.32 11.54
C ILE A 123 -3.53 -3.13 12.47
N THR A 124 -4.10 -2.03 11.99
CA THR A 124 -4.41 -0.89 12.85
C THR A 124 -5.74 -0.28 12.48
N SER A 125 -6.46 0.17 13.51
CA SER A 125 -7.64 0.99 13.32
C SER A 125 -7.25 2.45 13.13
N TRP A 126 -7.95 3.14 12.25
CA TRP A 126 -7.96 4.59 12.12
C TRP A 126 -9.41 5.07 12.04
N ARG A 127 -9.63 6.37 12.23
CA ARG A 127 -10.96 6.94 12.28
C ARG A 127 -11.15 7.99 11.19
N LEU A 128 -12.28 7.88 10.51
CA LEU A 128 -12.75 8.85 9.55
C LEU A 128 -13.85 9.71 10.19
N HIS A 129 -13.75 11.02 10.01
CA HIS A 129 -14.71 12.02 10.46
C HIS A 129 -15.35 12.71 9.27
N ASP A 130 -16.51 13.31 9.50
CA ASP A 130 -17.13 14.16 8.50
C ASP A 130 -16.26 15.41 8.29
N GLY A 131 -15.85 15.62 7.04
CA GLY A 131 -15.38 16.92 6.59
C GLY A 131 -16.56 17.88 6.60
N LYS A 132 -16.40 19.00 7.30
CA LYS A 132 -17.33 20.13 7.20
C LYS A 132 -17.12 20.89 5.90
#